data_AF-A0A4D4N6W7-F1
#
_entry.id   AF-A0A4D4N6W7-F1
#
_cell.length_a   1.000
_cell.length_b   1.000
_cell.length_c   1.000
_cell.angle_alpha   90.00
_cell.angle_beta   90.00
_cell.angle_gamma   90.00
#
_symmetry.space_group_name_H-M   'P 1'
#
loop_
_entity.id
_entity.type
_entity.pdbx_description
1 polymer ?
#
loop_
_entity_poly.entity_id
_entity_poly.type
_entity_poly.pdbx_seq_one_letter_code
_entity_poly.pdbx_strand_id
1 'polypeptide(L)'
;MTERTTEHTPEQNAEADSDENRRQVLYWRLLARLFDHEEQATLESASLAVVEDIGLPSGLLDPGTSVDSIVQRHPELASEFDGLMVPEPEPDDDGRDRAAEVRRAALVSKVLLNVFAAGSGTVTAGQLSRWQSDAGWLERALGCRPGELRGDAREEGARGEAPVRPAPAVAVRRPTSAV
;
A
#
# COMPACT_ATOMS: atom_id res chain seq x y z
N MET A 1 -17.01 -36.24 0.29
CA MET A 1 -17.21 -34.82 -0.05
C MET A 1 -17.92 -34.20 1.14
N THR A 2 -17.16 -33.84 2.18
CA THR A 2 -17.69 -33.22 3.40
C THR A 2 -17.72 -31.72 3.18
N GLU A 3 -18.91 -31.19 2.94
CA GLU A 3 -19.19 -29.75 2.96
C GLU A 3 -18.94 -29.24 4.38
N ARG A 4 -17.95 -28.35 4.56
CA ARG A 4 -17.82 -27.53 5.77
C ARG A 4 -18.83 -26.39 5.64
N THR A 5 -20.02 -26.54 6.21
CA THR A 5 -20.89 -25.39 6.47
C THR A 5 -20.28 -24.62 7.64
N THR A 6 -19.60 -23.52 7.34
CA THR A 6 -19.14 -22.54 8.34
C THR A 6 -20.35 -21.82 8.91
N GLU A 7 -20.91 -22.32 10.01
CA GLU A 7 -21.98 -21.65 10.77
C GLU A 7 -21.43 -20.35 11.41
N HIS A 8 -21.48 -19.23 10.68
CA HIS A 8 -21.20 -17.90 11.22
C HIS A 8 -22.44 -17.39 11.99
N THR A 9 -22.23 -16.96 13.23
CA THR A 9 -23.30 -16.44 14.10
C THR A 9 -23.76 -15.05 13.59
N PRO A 10 -25.06 -14.69 13.67
CA PRO A 10 -25.56 -13.39 13.17
C PRO A 10 -24.82 -12.16 13.72
N GLU A 11 -24.29 -12.23 14.94
CA GLU A 11 -23.48 -11.17 15.56
C GLU A 11 -22.13 -10.98 14.84
N GLN A 12 -21.46 -12.07 14.44
CA GLN A 12 -20.19 -12.02 13.71
C GLN A 12 -20.36 -11.45 12.31
N ASN A 13 -21.48 -11.76 11.64
CA ASN A 13 -21.80 -11.17 10.35
C ASN A 13 -22.06 -9.66 10.46
N ALA A 14 -22.76 -9.22 11.51
CA ALA A 14 -23.02 -7.79 11.75
C ALA A 14 -21.73 -7.00 12.07
N GLU A 15 -20.80 -7.58 12.83
CA GLU A 15 -19.48 -6.98 13.06
C GLU A 15 -18.65 -6.91 11.78
N ALA A 16 -18.64 -7.98 10.98
CA ALA A 16 -17.96 -8.01 9.68
C ALA A 16 -18.54 -6.97 8.72
N ASP A 17 -19.86 -6.82 8.67
CA ASP A 17 -20.54 -5.77 7.90
C ASP A 17 -20.18 -4.36 8.43
N SER A 18 -20.02 -4.21 9.74
CA SER A 18 -19.61 -2.95 10.36
C SER A 18 -18.17 -2.58 9.96
N ASP A 19 -17.21 -3.49 10.07
CA ASP A 19 -15.82 -3.24 9.66
C ASP A 19 -15.70 -3.01 8.15
N GLU A 20 -16.47 -3.71 7.33
CA GLU A 20 -16.58 -3.45 5.89
C GLU A 20 -17.05 -2.01 5.63
N ASN A 21 -18.12 -1.57 6.30
CA ASN A 21 -18.64 -0.20 6.17
C ASN A 21 -17.61 0.85 6.64
N ARG A 22 -16.91 0.60 7.76
CA ARG A 22 -15.86 1.49 8.28
C ARG A 22 -14.73 1.65 7.27
N ARG A 23 -14.31 0.54 6.65
CA ARG A 23 -13.29 0.54 5.58
C ARG A 23 -13.76 1.34 4.35
N GLN A 24 -15.01 1.14 3.94
CA GLN A 24 -15.59 1.87 2.80
C GLN A 24 -15.66 3.38 3.05
N VAL A 25 -16.02 3.81 4.27
CA VAL A 25 -16.04 5.23 4.65
C VAL A 25 -14.66 5.88 4.47
N LEU A 26 -13.59 5.20 4.92
CA LEU A 26 -12.22 5.70 4.78
C LEU A 26 -11.82 5.85 3.29
N TYR A 27 -12.12 4.85 2.46
CA TYR A 27 -11.84 4.92 1.03
C TYR A 27 -12.69 5.96 0.31
N TRP A 28 -13.96 6.12 0.68
CA TRP A 28 -14.79 7.17 0.10
C TRP A 28 -14.29 8.56 0.45
N ARG A 29 -13.85 8.78 1.70
CA ARG A 29 -13.22 10.05 2.07
C ARG A 29 -11.93 10.29 1.29
N LEU A 30 -11.07 9.27 1.15
CA LEU A 30 -9.86 9.34 0.32
C LEU A 30 -10.18 9.80 -1.10
N LEU A 31 -11.11 9.10 -1.78
CA LEU A 31 -11.51 9.42 -3.14
C LEU A 31 -12.11 10.82 -3.23
N ALA A 32 -13.03 11.17 -2.32
CA ALA A 32 -13.60 12.50 -2.26
C ALA A 32 -12.51 13.56 -2.18
N ARG A 33 -11.50 13.40 -1.31
CA ARG A 33 -10.45 14.39 -1.10
C ARG A 33 -9.42 14.49 -2.24
N LEU A 34 -9.20 13.40 -2.96
CA LEU A 34 -8.31 13.36 -4.12
C LEU A 34 -8.92 14.06 -5.34
N PHE A 35 -10.22 13.92 -5.56
CA PHE A 35 -10.91 14.45 -6.74
C PHE A 35 -11.65 15.76 -6.48
N ASP A 36 -12.00 16.04 -5.23
CA ASP A 36 -12.65 17.26 -4.78
C ASP A 36 -11.93 17.82 -3.54
N HIS A 37 -11.71 19.12 -3.53
CA HIS A 37 -11.08 19.76 -2.37
C HIS A 37 -12.11 20.17 -1.31
N GLU A 38 -13.42 20.14 -1.64
CA GLU A 38 -14.49 20.35 -0.69
C GLU A 38 -14.78 19.07 0.10
N GLU A 39 -14.47 19.11 1.39
CA GLU A 39 -14.64 17.96 2.28
C GLU A 39 -16.09 17.85 2.75
N GLN A 40 -16.73 16.70 2.53
CA GLN A 40 -18.08 16.45 3.02
C GLN A 40 -18.04 16.22 4.53
N ALA A 41 -18.66 17.12 5.31
CA ALA A 41 -18.64 17.10 6.78
C ALA A 41 -19.07 15.75 7.39
N THR A 42 -20.02 15.05 6.77
CA THR A 42 -20.45 13.72 7.21
C THR A 42 -19.35 12.66 7.04
N LEU A 43 -18.65 12.66 5.91
CA LEU A 43 -17.54 11.73 5.66
C LEU A 43 -16.33 12.03 6.54
N GLU A 44 -16.04 13.31 6.78
CA GLU A 44 -15.02 13.74 7.72
C GLU A 44 -15.30 13.22 9.13
N SER A 45 -16.50 13.52 9.66
CA SER A 45 -16.90 13.11 11.00
C SER A 45 -16.93 11.60 11.16
N ALA A 46 -17.46 10.87 10.17
CA ALA A 46 -17.52 9.41 10.20
C ALA A 46 -16.11 8.78 10.12
N SER A 47 -15.23 9.31 9.27
CA SER A 47 -13.86 8.80 9.16
C SER A 47 -13.05 9.07 10.44
N LEU A 48 -13.24 10.25 11.05
CA LEU A 48 -12.60 10.60 12.31
C LEU A 48 -13.01 9.64 13.43
N ALA A 49 -14.31 9.38 13.56
CA ALA A 49 -14.83 8.41 14.54
C ALA A 49 -14.20 7.02 14.32
N VAL A 50 -14.11 6.56 13.07
CA VAL A 50 -13.46 5.26 12.76
C VAL A 50 -12.01 5.22 13.22
N VAL A 51 -11.22 6.27 12.93
CA VAL A 51 -9.79 6.36 13.29
C VAL A 51 -9.59 6.39 14.81
N GLU A 52 -10.42 7.15 15.52
CA GLU A 52 -10.38 7.22 16.98
C GLU A 52 -10.76 5.87 17.61
N ASP A 53 -11.81 5.21 17.10
CA ASP A 53 -12.28 3.91 17.60
C ASP A 53 -11.24 2.79 17.44
N ILE A 54 -10.43 2.80 16.38
CA ILE A 54 -9.33 1.83 16.18
C ILE A 54 -8.01 2.26 16.86
N GLY A 55 -8.03 3.35 17.64
CA GLY A 55 -6.89 3.83 18.41
C GLY A 55 -5.75 4.42 17.57
N LEU A 56 -6.04 4.90 16.35
CA LEU A 56 -5.06 5.61 15.52
C LEU A 56 -5.12 7.13 15.79
N PRO A 57 -4.01 7.85 15.58
CA PRO A 57 -3.98 9.30 15.80
C PRO A 57 -4.86 10.04 14.78
N SER A 58 -5.70 10.97 15.22
CA SER A 58 -6.58 11.76 14.34
C SER A 58 -5.83 12.56 13.26
N GLY A 59 -4.59 12.97 13.54
CA GLY A 59 -3.69 13.60 12.57
C GLY A 59 -3.38 12.73 11.34
N LEU A 60 -3.70 11.43 11.38
CA LEU A 60 -3.62 10.55 10.23
C LEU A 60 -4.57 10.98 9.09
N LEU A 61 -5.69 11.62 9.42
CA LEU A 61 -6.65 12.09 8.43
C LEU A 61 -6.34 13.49 7.88
N ASP A 62 -5.39 14.21 8.48
CA ASP A 62 -4.98 15.55 8.07
C ASP A 62 -3.95 15.48 6.91
N PRO A 63 -4.27 15.98 5.71
CA PRO A 63 -3.33 16.01 4.58
C PRO A 63 -2.14 16.96 4.81
N GLY A 64 -2.25 17.92 5.72
CA GLY A 64 -1.18 18.86 6.06
C GLY A 64 -0.05 18.25 6.90
N THR A 65 -0.34 17.14 7.59
CA THR A 65 0.64 16.46 8.44
C THR A 65 1.43 15.43 7.62
N SER A 66 2.77 15.48 7.62
CA SER A 66 3.59 14.49 6.90
C SER A 66 3.58 13.12 7.61
N VAL A 67 3.87 12.04 6.88
CA VAL A 67 4.00 10.70 7.48
C VAL A 67 5.15 10.67 8.48
N ASP A 68 6.28 11.31 8.17
CA ASP A 68 7.41 11.48 9.11
C ASP A 68 6.97 12.13 10.43
N SER A 69 6.09 13.14 10.37
CA SER A 69 5.60 13.82 11.56
C SER A 69 4.69 12.94 12.42
N ILE A 70 3.94 12.03 11.80
CA ILE A 70 3.16 11.01 12.51
C ILE A 70 4.11 10.01 13.17
N VAL A 71 5.03 9.42 12.41
CA VAL A 71 5.98 8.41 12.89
C VAL A 71 6.91 8.96 13.98
N GLN A 72 7.30 10.23 13.89
CA GLN A 72 8.09 10.86 14.95
C GLN A 72 7.35 10.90 16.30
N ARG A 73 6.02 11.08 16.28
CA ARG A 73 5.17 11.09 17.49
C ARG A 73 4.71 9.70 17.91
N HIS A 74 4.56 8.80 16.94
CA HIS A 74 4.04 7.44 17.06
C HIS A 74 5.00 6.45 16.38
N PRO A 75 6.19 6.20 16.96
CA PRO A 75 7.23 5.39 16.33
C PRO A 75 6.80 3.95 16.04
N GLU A 76 5.82 3.43 16.79
CA GLU A 76 5.19 2.13 16.58
C GLU A 76 4.54 1.98 15.19
N LEU A 77 4.07 3.08 14.60
CA LEU A 77 3.43 3.04 13.28
C LEU A 77 4.43 2.85 12.14
N ALA A 78 5.74 3.08 12.37
CA ALA A 78 6.75 2.97 11.31
C ALA A 78 6.74 1.59 10.65
N SER A 79 6.70 0.52 11.46
CA SER A 79 6.65 -0.86 10.95
C SER A 79 5.33 -1.22 10.30
N GLU A 80 4.23 -0.53 10.65
CA GLU A 80 2.92 -0.76 10.03
C GLU A 80 2.84 -0.16 8.62
N PHE A 81 3.62 0.88 8.32
CA PHE A 81 3.71 1.45 6.96
C PHE A 81 4.59 0.62 6.02
N ASP A 82 5.52 -0.18 6.55
CA ASP A 82 6.44 -0.98 5.75
C ASP A 82 5.75 -2.18 5.11
N GLY A 83 5.79 -2.28 3.78
CA GLY A 83 5.12 -3.36 3.04
C GLY A 83 3.59 -3.34 3.13
N LEU A 84 2.99 -2.24 3.60
CA LEU A 84 1.55 -2.08 3.85
C LEU A 84 0.66 -2.47 2.65
N MET A 85 1.13 -2.25 1.42
CA MET A 85 0.43 -2.50 0.16
C MET A 85 0.99 -3.72 -0.59
N VAL A 86 1.91 -4.47 0.01
CA VAL A 86 2.37 -5.74 -0.54
C VAL A 86 1.28 -6.78 -0.31
N PRO A 87 0.77 -7.46 -1.36
CA PRO A 87 -0.22 -8.50 -1.19
C PRO A 87 0.33 -9.61 -0.28
N GLU A 88 -0.36 -9.84 0.82
CA GLU A 88 -0.13 -11.02 1.64
C GLU A 88 -0.73 -12.24 0.93
N PRO A 89 -0.12 -13.43 1.04
CA PRO A 89 -0.70 -14.65 0.48
C PRO A 89 -2.11 -14.84 1.06
N GLU A 90 -3.12 -14.95 0.19
CA GLU A 90 -4.50 -15.10 0.64
C GLU A 90 -4.64 -16.39 1.46
N PRO A 91 -5.17 -16.34 2.69
CA PRO A 91 -5.48 -17.54 3.44
C PRO A 91 -6.60 -18.32 2.74
N ASP A 92 -6.49 -19.65 2.73
CA ASP A 92 -7.38 -20.56 1.98
C ASP A 92 -8.86 -20.62 2.47
N ASP A 93 -9.30 -19.81 3.43
CA ASP A 93 -10.72 -19.74 3.84
C ASP A 93 -11.05 -18.52 4.73
N ASP A 94 -12.27 -17.99 4.59
CA ASP A 94 -13.13 -17.00 5.31
C ASP A 94 -12.63 -16.09 6.48
N GLY A 95 -11.36 -16.14 6.89
CA GLY A 95 -10.83 -15.51 8.11
C GLY A 95 -9.92 -14.30 7.88
N ARG A 96 -10.21 -13.43 6.90
CA ARG A 96 -9.52 -12.14 6.82
C ARG A 96 -9.86 -11.30 8.05
N ASP A 97 -8.84 -10.87 8.77
CA ASP A 97 -9.01 -9.99 9.94
C ASP A 97 -9.53 -8.62 9.47
N ARG A 98 -10.85 -8.44 9.56
CA ARG A 98 -11.54 -7.24 9.07
C ARG A 98 -11.16 -6.00 9.86
N ALA A 99 -10.91 -6.13 11.16
CA ALA A 99 -10.41 -5.02 11.98
C ALA A 99 -9.00 -4.59 11.52
N ALA A 100 -8.12 -5.55 11.20
CA ALA A 100 -6.82 -5.25 10.61
C ALA A 100 -6.94 -4.60 9.22
N GLU A 101 -7.94 -4.98 8.41
CA GLU A 101 -8.21 -4.34 7.12
C GLU A 101 -8.68 -2.89 7.27
N VAL A 102 -9.50 -2.56 8.27
CA VAL A 102 -9.89 -1.17 8.59
C VAL A 102 -8.65 -0.35 8.97
N ARG A 103 -7.79 -0.91 9.83
CA ARG A 103 -6.52 -0.28 10.22
C ARG A 103 -5.61 -0.05 9.02
N ARG A 104 -5.45 -1.06 8.16
CA ARG A 104 -4.69 -0.98 6.90
C ARG A 104 -5.25 0.10 5.99
N ALA A 105 -6.57 0.19 5.82
CA ALA A 105 -7.23 1.18 4.98
C ALA A 105 -6.96 2.62 5.45
N ALA A 106 -6.92 2.86 6.76
CA ALA A 106 -6.58 4.17 7.32
C ALA A 106 -5.12 4.57 6.99
N LEU A 107 -4.17 3.65 7.18
CA LEU A 107 -2.76 3.87 6.85
C LEU A 107 -2.53 4.05 5.34
N VAL A 108 -3.20 3.24 4.51
CA VAL A 108 -3.17 3.37 3.04
C VAL A 108 -3.69 4.74 2.62
N SER A 109 -4.82 5.15 3.17
CA SER A 109 -5.43 6.44 2.87
C SER A 109 -4.47 7.59 3.21
N LYS A 110 -3.77 7.51 4.35
CA LYS A 110 -2.76 8.51 4.71
C LYS A 110 -1.69 8.68 3.65
N VAL A 111 -1.06 7.57 3.26
CA VAL A 111 0.07 7.58 2.32
C VAL A 111 -0.39 8.09 0.95
N LEU A 112 -1.54 7.62 0.47
CA LEU A 112 -2.09 8.04 -0.82
C LEU A 112 -2.48 9.53 -0.81
N LEU A 113 -3.12 10.02 0.26
CA LEU A 113 -3.47 11.45 0.40
C LEU A 113 -2.23 12.32 0.31
N ASN A 114 -1.18 12.02 1.06
CA ASN A 114 0.01 12.86 1.12
C ASN A 114 0.77 12.93 -0.22
N VAL A 115 0.75 11.85 -1.00
CA VAL A 115 1.45 11.79 -2.29
C VAL A 115 0.60 12.36 -3.43
N PHE A 116 -0.69 12.03 -3.49
CA PHE A 116 -1.56 12.33 -4.63
C PHE A 116 -2.43 13.58 -4.44
N ALA A 117 -2.74 14.01 -3.22
CA ALA A 117 -3.40 15.29 -2.97
C ALA A 117 -2.40 16.46 -2.95
N ALA A 118 -1.30 16.37 -3.69
CA ALA A 118 -0.32 17.43 -3.80
C ALA A 118 -0.98 18.67 -4.40
N GLY A 119 -1.05 19.75 -3.61
CA GLY A 119 -1.69 21.00 -4.03
C GLY A 119 -1.11 21.54 -5.34
N SER A 120 -1.91 22.32 -6.07
CA SER A 120 -1.48 22.98 -7.31
C SER A 120 -0.73 24.28 -7.03
N GLY A 121 0.15 24.68 -7.94
CA GLY A 121 0.83 25.98 -7.91
C GLY A 121 2.34 25.92 -7.62
N THR A 122 2.89 27.04 -7.15
CA THR A 122 4.33 27.13 -6.86
C THR A 122 4.67 26.40 -5.57
N VAL A 123 5.68 25.52 -5.64
CA VAL A 123 6.11 24.68 -4.53
C VAL A 123 7.45 25.19 -4.02
N THR A 124 7.56 25.44 -2.72
CA THR A 124 8.83 25.77 -2.08
C THR A 124 9.74 24.54 -1.99
N ALA A 125 11.06 24.75 -1.87
CA ALA A 125 12.01 23.65 -1.67
C ALA A 125 11.65 22.79 -0.44
N GLY A 126 11.14 23.41 0.63
CA GLY A 126 10.68 22.70 1.82
C GLY A 126 9.44 21.85 1.58
N GLN A 127 8.47 22.34 0.81
CA GLN A 127 7.29 21.55 0.43
C GLN A 127 7.67 20.38 -0.48
N LEU A 128 8.59 20.59 -1.43
CA LEU A 128 9.11 19.53 -2.28
C LEU A 128 9.84 18.46 -1.47
N SER A 129 10.69 18.85 -0.52
CA SER A 129 11.40 17.91 0.36
C SER A 129 10.43 17.10 1.22
N ARG A 130 9.37 17.72 1.77
CA ARG A 130 8.34 16.99 2.52
C ARG A 130 7.60 15.98 1.63
N TRP A 131 7.19 16.39 0.44
CA TRP A 131 6.54 15.49 -0.51
C TRP A 131 7.47 14.33 -0.92
N GLN A 132 8.78 14.58 -1.11
CA GLN A 132 9.76 13.53 -1.39
C GLN A 132 9.90 12.54 -0.23
N SER A 133 9.83 13.00 1.02
CA SER A 133 9.78 12.10 2.18
C SER A 133 8.51 11.23 2.16
N ASP A 134 7.34 11.84 1.96
CA ASP A 134 6.07 11.10 1.92
C ASP A 134 6.00 10.12 0.73
N ALA A 135 6.56 10.47 -0.42
CA ALA A 135 6.74 9.55 -1.54
C ALA A 135 7.67 8.37 -1.20
N GLY A 136 8.69 8.60 -0.37
CA GLY A 136 9.52 7.55 0.19
C GLY A 136 8.74 6.56 1.06
N TRP A 137 7.76 7.04 1.83
CA TRP A 137 6.85 6.18 2.59
C TRP A 137 5.93 5.36 1.69
N LEU A 138 5.44 5.93 0.58
CA LEU A 138 4.68 5.17 -0.42
C LEU A 138 5.52 4.06 -1.06
N GLU A 139 6.77 4.34 -1.41
CA GLU A 139 7.68 3.32 -1.96
C GLU A 139 7.88 2.17 -0.97
N ARG A 140 8.10 2.47 0.31
CA ARG A 140 8.22 1.45 1.37
C ARG A 140 6.94 0.64 1.55
N ALA A 141 5.78 1.30 1.50
CA ALA A 141 4.47 0.64 1.57
C ALA A 141 4.27 -0.35 0.41
N LEU A 142 4.80 -0.03 -0.77
CA LEU A 142 4.78 -0.91 -1.95
C LEU A 142 5.89 -1.98 -1.94
N GLY A 143 6.76 -1.99 -0.93
CA GLY A 143 7.90 -2.91 -0.84
C GLY A 143 9.13 -2.48 -1.63
N CYS A 144 9.16 -1.26 -2.16
CA CYS A 144 10.29 -0.66 -2.86
C CYS A 144 11.23 0.08 -1.90
N ARG A 145 12.45 0.34 -2.34
CA ARG A 145 13.37 1.24 -1.63
C ARG A 145 12.99 2.70 -1.88
N PRO A 146 13.20 3.61 -0.90
CA PRO A 146 13.02 5.03 -1.14
C PRO A 146 13.89 5.53 -2.32
N GLY A 147 13.25 6.12 -3.32
CA GLY A 147 13.85 6.66 -4.55
C GLY A 147 13.66 5.77 -5.77
N GLU A 148 13.34 4.50 -5.59
CA GLU A 148 13.32 3.49 -6.64
C GLU A 148 12.27 3.77 -7.72
N LEU A 149 11.08 4.26 -7.33
CA LEU A 149 9.98 4.52 -8.28
C LEU A 149 10.10 5.90 -8.94
N ARG A 150 10.99 6.76 -8.45
CA ARG A 150 11.10 8.17 -8.88
C ARG A 150 12.05 8.37 -10.06
N GLY A 151 12.59 7.28 -10.61
CA GLY A 151 13.41 7.28 -11.81
C GLY A 151 14.84 7.74 -11.51
N ASP A 152 15.66 6.82 -11.01
CA ASP A 152 17.10 6.92 -11.18
C ASP A 152 17.43 6.58 -12.65
N ALA A 153 17.23 7.55 -13.54
CA ALA A 153 17.67 7.49 -14.94
C ALA A 153 19.21 7.46 -15.09
N ARG A 154 19.95 7.06 -14.04
CA ARG A 154 21.41 6.95 -14.01
C ARG A 154 21.93 5.52 -13.84
N GLU A 155 21.12 4.51 -13.54
CA GLU A 155 21.62 3.14 -13.29
C GLU A 155 21.11 2.03 -14.23
N GLU A 156 20.26 2.31 -15.23
CA GLU A 156 19.91 1.33 -16.28
C GLU A 156 20.86 1.31 -17.50
N GLY A 157 22.04 1.95 -17.38
CA GLY A 157 23.09 1.94 -18.40
C GLY A 157 24.24 0.95 -18.17
N ALA A 158 24.28 0.23 -17.05
CA ALA A 158 25.47 -0.54 -16.63
C ALA A 158 25.20 -1.98 -16.13
N ARG A 159 24.12 -2.63 -16.60
CA ARG A 159 23.99 -4.10 -16.56
C ARG A 159 23.63 -4.66 -17.93
N GLY A 160 24.48 -4.33 -18.91
CA GLY A 160 24.62 -5.14 -20.10
C GLY A 160 25.45 -6.39 -19.78
N GLU A 161 24.87 -7.55 -20.10
CA GLU A 161 25.57 -8.80 -20.41
C GLU A 161 26.09 -9.65 -19.24
N ALA A 162 25.20 -10.49 -18.70
CA ALA A 162 25.63 -11.79 -18.18
C ALA A 162 25.93 -12.71 -19.39
N PRO A 163 27.11 -13.34 -19.50
CA PRO A 163 27.38 -14.25 -20.60
C PRO A 163 26.54 -15.52 -20.40
N VAL A 164 25.52 -15.69 -21.24
CA VAL A 164 24.86 -16.98 -21.43
C VAL A 164 25.90 -17.96 -21.92
N ARG A 165 26.26 -18.91 -21.04
CA ARG A 165 27.13 -20.04 -21.38
C ARG A 165 26.46 -20.86 -22.48
N PRO A 166 27.08 -21.07 -23.67
CA PRO A 166 26.44 -21.85 -24.71
C PRO A 166 26.29 -23.31 -24.27
N ALA A 167 25.12 -23.88 -24.58
CA ALA A 167 24.78 -25.29 -24.36
C ALA A 167 25.75 -26.21 -25.13
N PRO A 168 26.05 -27.44 -24.62
CA PRO A 168 26.96 -28.34 -25.30
C PRO A 168 26.34 -28.84 -26.62
N ALA A 169 27.14 -28.79 -27.69
CA ALA A 169 26.76 -29.27 -29.01
C ALA A 169 26.48 -30.78 -29.00
N VAL A 170 25.28 -31.17 -29.45
CA VAL A 170 24.92 -32.56 -29.72
C VAL A 170 25.72 -33.05 -30.93
N ALA A 171 26.63 -34.00 -30.71
CA ALA A 171 27.42 -34.62 -31.77
C ALA A 171 26.53 -35.47 -32.68
N VAL A 172 26.28 -35.00 -33.89
CA VAL A 172 25.68 -35.81 -34.97
C VAL A 172 26.70 -36.86 -35.42
N ARG A 173 26.49 -38.12 -35.05
CA ARG A 173 27.25 -39.26 -35.60
C ARG A 173 26.94 -39.41 -37.09
N ARG A 174 27.95 -39.24 -37.95
CA ARG A 174 27.87 -39.65 -39.36
C ARG A 174 28.05 -41.18 -39.45
N PRO A 175 27.26 -41.88 -40.28
CA PRO A 175 27.49 -43.30 -40.54
C PRO A 175 28.73 -43.47 -41.43
N THR A 176 29.63 -44.35 -41.00
CA THR A 176 30.78 -44.84 -41.76
C THR A 176 30.31 -45.76 -42.88
N SER A 177 30.59 -45.40 -44.14
CA SER A 177 30.52 -46.32 -45.27
C SER A 177 31.63 -47.37 -45.15
N ALA A 178 31.25 -48.65 -45.20
CA ALA A 178 32.16 -49.76 -45.43
C ALA A 178 32.17 -50.11 -46.93
N VAL A 179 33.39 -50.36 -47.40
CA VAL A 179 33.91 -50.97 -48.65
C VAL A 179 32.88 -51.49 -49.65
#